data_AF-A0A8H7TZT4-F1
#
_entry.id   AF-A0A8H7TZT4-F1
#
_cell.length_a   1.000
_cell.length_b   1.000
_cell.length_c   1.000
_cell.angle_alpha   90.00
_cell.angle_beta   90.00
_cell.angle_gamma   90.00
#
_symmetry.space_group_name_H-M   'P 1'
#
loop_
_entity.id
_entity.type
_entity.pdbx_description
1 polymer ?
#
loop_
_entity_poly.entity_id
_entity_poly.type
_entity_poly.pdbx_seq_one_letter_code
_entity_poly.pdbx_strand_id
1 'polypeptide(L)'
;MSVDNRPRLPALPVLLLQNAFLSALIALHPKGPIKLAAFAIYTYSLGLVLTSTTGNRLQNFTFGCSFATQFFTALHLLWLTDPLNDLRHERDHIAPPAMPFLRRMYWASCVLTGPRGVGWNCQVANVPRPSEPRWTFVRQQLLCAFRWYLLTDLAQIYQRSSPSFSQHDADLFSLSAQGYIQRCVNVVAWFAPLYGMIAMPYCLLAAVSVAMAWSLPRDWPATYGAWADAYTLRRFWGRTYHQSLRRYTASMGKACCRLLGLRQGSWASSYTQLYVGFAVSGLMHCGGDIMVSPKLFGVSFPFFIAQAVAISLEYAVIGVAKRTGMQAQCPDGLAHALGYVWGSCG
;
A
#
# COMPACT_ATOMS: atom_id res chain seq x y z
N MET A 1 -17.36 -26.56 -11.30
CA MET A 1 -16.27 -25.89 -10.56
C MET A 1 -15.06 -26.82 -10.56
N SER A 2 -13.94 -26.46 -11.18
CA SER A 2 -12.73 -27.30 -11.07
C SER A 2 -12.27 -27.29 -9.62
N VAL A 3 -12.04 -28.47 -9.04
CA VAL A 3 -11.45 -28.59 -7.70
C VAL A 3 -10.04 -27.96 -7.76
N ASP A 4 -9.80 -26.92 -6.97
CA ASP A 4 -8.48 -26.30 -6.83
C ASP A 4 -7.59 -27.27 -6.03
N ASN A 5 -6.77 -28.04 -6.74
CA ASN A 5 -5.92 -29.09 -6.16
C ASN A 5 -4.68 -28.54 -5.42
N ARG A 6 -4.53 -27.22 -5.30
CA ARG A 6 -3.41 -26.61 -4.58
C ARG A 6 -3.49 -26.87 -3.08
N PRO A 7 -2.35 -26.96 -2.38
CA PRO A 7 -2.33 -27.14 -0.93
C PRO A 7 -3.02 -25.98 -0.23
N ARG A 8 -3.74 -26.27 0.85
CA ARG A 8 -4.39 -25.24 1.66
C ARG A 8 -3.35 -24.45 2.44
N LEU A 9 -3.45 -23.13 2.40
CA LEU A 9 -2.55 -22.24 3.13
C LEU A 9 -2.95 -22.14 4.62
N PRO A 10 -2.12 -22.60 5.58
CA PRO A 10 -2.28 -22.23 6.98
C PRO A 10 -1.84 -20.77 7.19
N ALA A 11 -2.73 -19.84 6.84
CA ALA A 11 -2.41 -18.42 6.65
C ALA A 11 -1.74 -17.76 7.86
N LEU A 12 -2.32 -17.91 9.06
CA LEU A 12 -1.80 -17.26 10.26
C LEU A 12 -0.42 -17.80 10.68
N PRO A 13 -0.21 -19.13 10.85
CA PRO A 13 1.11 -19.67 11.16
C PRO A 13 2.18 -19.26 10.14
N VAL A 14 1.85 -19.29 8.83
CA VAL A 14 2.79 -18.91 7.77
C VAL A 14 3.14 -17.43 7.86
N LEU A 15 2.16 -16.55 8.03
CA LEU A 15 2.43 -15.12 8.19
C LEU A 15 3.30 -14.82 9.40
N LEU A 16 3.03 -15.45 10.55
CA LEU A 16 3.82 -15.28 11.76
C LEU A 16 5.25 -15.78 11.57
N LEU A 17 5.41 -16.96 10.96
CA LEU A 17 6.71 -17.55 10.68
C LEU A 17 7.54 -16.67 9.73
N GLN A 18 6.96 -16.18 8.65
CA GLN A 18 7.66 -15.31 7.69
C GLN A 18 8.10 -13.98 8.35
N ASN A 19 7.23 -13.35 9.14
CA ASN A 19 7.60 -12.14 9.87
C ASN A 19 8.66 -12.39 10.95
N ALA A 20 8.56 -13.50 11.69
CA ALA A 20 9.53 -13.87 12.71
C ALA A 20 10.91 -14.16 12.08
N PHE A 21 10.93 -14.91 10.97
CA PHE A 21 12.15 -15.20 10.22
C PHE A 21 12.83 -13.92 9.73
N LEU A 22 12.09 -13.02 9.10
CA LEU A 22 12.65 -11.75 8.62
C LEU A 22 13.11 -10.85 9.78
N SER A 23 12.38 -10.82 10.89
CA SER A 23 12.77 -10.08 12.10
C SER A 23 14.07 -10.63 12.70
N ALA A 24 14.20 -11.95 12.77
CA ALA A 24 15.41 -12.62 13.24
C ALA A 24 16.59 -12.33 12.30
N LEU A 25 16.37 -12.35 10.99
CA LEU A 25 17.39 -12.05 9.99
C LEU A 25 17.91 -10.61 10.12
N ILE A 26 17.02 -9.64 10.34
CA ILE A 26 17.39 -8.25 10.63
C ILE A 26 18.16 -8.15 11.95
N ALA A 27 17.70 -8.83 13.01
CA ALA A 27 18.32 -8.77 14.33
C ALA A 27 19.72 -9.42 14.37
N LEU A 28 19.90 -10.55 13.71
CA LEU A 28 21.19 -11.25 13.59
C LEU A 28 22.20 -10.45 12.76
N HIS A 29 21.71 -9.65 11.80
CA HIS A 29 22.52 -8.80 10.93
C HIS A 29 23.69 -9.57 10.25
N PRO A 30 23.43 -10.72 9.59
CA PRO A 30 24.48 -11.49 8.93
C PRO A 30 25.08 -10.71 7.76
N LYS A 31 26.33 -11.03 7.42
CA LYS A 31 27.08 -10.37 6.35
C LYS A 31 27.46 -11.35 5.24
N GLY A 32 27.75 -10.81 4.06
CA GLY A 32 28.28 -11.54 2.92
C GLY A 32 27.42 -12.75 2.51
N PRO A 33 28.01 -13.96 2.40
CA PRO A 33 27.33 -15.13 1.83
C PRO A 33 26.16 -15.62 2.69
N ILE A 34 26.25 -15.50 4.03
CA ILE A 34 25.18 -15.96 4.93
C ILE A 34 23.90 -15.15 4.72
N LYS A 35 24.04 -13.83 4.56
CA LYS A 35 22.92 -12.93 4.25
C LYS A 35 22.26 -13.29 2.92
N LEU A 36 23.07 -13.57 1.90
CA LEU A 36 22.58 -13.98 0.58
C LEU A 36 21.82 -15.31 0.66
N ALA A 37 22.38 -16.32 1.32
CA ALA A 37 21.74 -17.62 1.49
C ALA A 37 20.42 -17.49 2.27
N ALA A 38 20.41 -16.76 3.39
CA ALA A 38 19.20 -16.54 4.18
C ALA A 38 18.10 -15.79 3.41
N PHE A 39 18.49 -14.78 2.61
CA PHE A 39 17.54 -14.06 1.75
C PHE A 39 17.00 -14.94 0.62
N ALA A 40 17.83 -15.81 0.04
CA ALA A 40 17.40 -16.77 -0.98
C ALA A 40 16.42 -17.80 -0.41
N ILE A 41 16.70 -18.35 0.78
CA ILE A 41 15.81 -19.27 1.48
C ILE A 41 14.47 -18.59 1.79
N TYR A 42 14.52 -17.35 2.31
CA TYR A 42 13.31 -16.57 2.58
C TYR A 42 12.47 -16.36 1.31
N THR A 43 13.12 -15.92 0.23
CA THR A 43 12.46 -15.69 -1.07
C THR A 43 11.85 -16.97 -1.62
N TYR A 44 12.57 -18.09 -1.57
CA TYR A 44 12.07 -19.39 -1.99
C TYR A 44 10.85 -19.80 -1.16
N SER A 45 10.89 -19.60 0.16
CA SER A 45 9.75 -19.92 1.03
C SER A 45 8.51 -19.09 0.72
N LEU A 46 8.67 -17.79 0.40
CA LEU A 46 7.57 -16.94 -0.07
C LEU A 46 7.01 -17.45 -1.40
N GLY A 47 7.89 -17.85 -2.32
CA GLY A 47 7.50 -18.45 -3.60
C GLY A 47 6.67 -19.73 -3.43
N LEU A 48 7.06 -20.62 -2.50
CA LEU A 48 6.29 -21.82 -2.17
C LEU A 48 4.89 -21.47 -1.66
N VAL A 49 4.79 -20.46 -0.79
CA VAL A 49 3.52 -20.01 -0.23
C VAL A 49 2.57 -19.49 -1.32
N LEU A 50 3.09 -18.81 -2.35
CA LEU A 50 2.29 -18.35 -3.50
C LEU A 50 1.69 -19.50 -4.34
N THR A 51 2.21 -20.73 -4.21
CA THR A 51 1.63 -21.92 -4.86
C THR A 51 0.47 -22.54 -4.08
N SER A 52 0.17 -22.03 -2.88
CA SER A 52 -0.94 -22.49 -2.03
C SER A 52 -2.25 -21.73 -2.31
N THR A 53 -3.37 -22.25 -1.80
CA THR A 53 -4.69 -21.63 -1.94
C THR A 53 -5.41 -21.52 -0.60
N THR A 54 -6.17 -20.45 -0.39
CA THR A 54 -7.15 -20.32 0.68
C THR A 54 -8.51 -20.90 0.28
N GLY A 55 -8.69 -21.20 -1.02
CA GLY A 55 -9.98 -21.57 -1.63
C GLY A 55 -10.92 -20.40 -1.89
N ASN A 56 -10.52 -19.17 -1.57
CA ASN A 56 -11.25 -17.95 -1.88
C ASN A 56 -10.36 -17.04 -2.74
N ARG A 57 -10.87 -16.59 -3.90
CA ARG A 57 -10.08 -15.77 -4.85
C ARG A 57 -9.65 -14.43 -4.27
N LEU A 58 -10.53 -13.75 -3.54
CA LEU A 58 -10.24 -12.45 -2.94
C LEU A 58 -9.17 -12.57 -1.84
N GLN A 59 -9.28 -13.60 -1.01
CA GLN A 59 -8.25 -13.91 -0.01
C GLN A 59 -6.93 -14.28 -0.66
N ASN A 60 -6.93 -15.13 -1.70
CA ASN A 60 -5.72 -15.46 -2.46
C ASN A 60 -5.02 -14.23 -3.01
N PHE A 61 -5.77 -13.30 -3.64
CA PHE A 61 -5.19 -12.06 -4.13
C PHE A 61 -4.55 -11.24 -3.00
N THR A 62 -5.27 -11.07 -1.88
CA THR A 62 -4.82 -10.29 -0.72
C THR A 62 -3.57 -10.89 -0.07
N PHE A 63 -3.54 -12.21 0.15
CA PHE A 63 -2.38 -12.89 0.70
C PHE A 63 -1.20 -12.86 -0.27
N GLY A 64 -1.42 -13.05 -1.57
CA GLY A 64 -0.38 -12.97 -2.59
C GLY A 64 0.29 -11.59 -2.62
N CYS A 65 -0.51 -10.52 -2.59
CA CYS A 65 -0.01 -9.14 -2.43
C CYS A 65 0.79 -8.95 -1.13
N SER A 66 0.34 -9.56 -0.03
CA SER A 66 1.00 -9.47 1.28
C SER A 66 2.37 -10.18 1.27
N PHE A 67 2.47 -11.38 0.70
CA PHE A 67 3.75 -12.10 0.58
C PHE A 67 4.72 -11.42 -0.39
N ALA A 68 4.22 -10.87 -1.50
CA ALA A 68 5.06 -10.04 -2.38
C ALA A 68 5.53 -8.75 -1.69
N THR A 69 4.67 -8.13 -0.86
CA THR A 69 5.07 -6.99 -0.01
C THR A 69 6.17 -7.38 0.97
N GLN A 70 6.10 -8.58 1.56
CA GLN A 70 7.17 -9.11 2.42
C GLN A 70 8.49 -9.30 1.67
N PHE A 71 8.45 -9.79 0.42
CA PHE A 71 9.64 -9.87 -0.42
C PHE A 71 10.28 -8.50 -0.64
N PHE A 72 9.51 -7.51 -1.10
CA PHE A 72 10.03 -6.15 -1.34
C PHE A 72 10.50 -5.46 -0.05
N THR A 73 9.84 -5.73 1.06
CA THR A 73 10.26 -5.23 2.38
C THR A 73 11.59 -5.85 2.81
N ALA A 74 11.77 -7.16 2.63
CA ALA A 74 13.03 -7.85 2.89
C ALA A 74 14.15 -7.32 1.98
N LEU A 75 13.87 -7.14 0.69
CA LEU A 75 14.84 -6.57 -0.26
C LEU A 75 15.28 -5.16 0.19
N HIS A 76 14.33 -4.32 0.59
CA HIS A 76 14.61 -2.98 1.11
C HIS A 76 15.44 -2.99 2.40
N LEU A 77 14.99 -3.73 3.43
CA LEU A 77 15.59 -3.71 4.77
C LEU A 77 16.87 -4.52 4.88
N LEU A 78 17.11 -5.47 3.97
CA LEU A 78 18.35 -6.24 3.97
C LEU A 78 19.35 -5.61 3.01
N TRP A 79 18.96 -5.16 1.81
CA TRP A 79 19.95 -4.79 0.78
C TRP A 79 20.07 -3.31 0.49
N LEU A 80 19.01 -2.52 0.69
CA LEU A 80 19.00 -1.10 0.33
C LEU A 80 19.21 -0.16 1.51
N THR A 81 19.13 -0.68 2.73
CA THR A 81 19.28 0.04 3.99
C THR A 81 19.97 -0.84 5.02
N ASP A 82 20.59 -0.23 6.02
CA ASP A 82 21.05 -0.91 7.23
C ASP A 82 20.11 -0.53 8.38
N PRO A 83 19.05 -1.32 8.64
CA PRO A 83 18.02 -0.91 9.59
C PRO A 83 18.57 -0.67 10.99
N LEU A 84 19.52 -1.48 11.46
CA LEU A 84 20.06 -1.35 12.82
C LEU A 84 20.88 -0.07 12.99
N ASN A 85 21.48 0.45 11.93
CA ASN A 85 22.27 1.68 11.97
C ASN A 85 21.48 2.92 11.55
N ASP A 86 20.63 2.79 10.52
CA ASP A 86 19.94 3.91 9.88
C ASP A 86 18.60 4.25 10.54
N LEU A 87 17.92 3.29 11.17
CA LEU A 87 16.58 3.49 11.72
C LEU A 87 16.61 3.72 13.22
N ARG A 88 15.81 4.67 13.69
CA ARG A 88 15.61 4.98 15.10
C ARG A 88 14.14 5.29 15.35
N HIS A 89 13.59 4.71 16.40
CA HIS A 89 12.30 5.09 16.95
C HIS A 89 12.48 6.20 17.98
N GLU A 90 11.51 7.10 18.13
CA GLU A 90 11.53 8.19 19.13
C GLU A 90 11.59 7.69 20.59
N ARG A 91 11.28 6.42 20.81
CA ARG A 91 11.36 5.73 22.11
C ARG A 91 12.63 4.90 22.28
N ASP A 92 13.57 4.96 21.33
CA ASP A 92 14.84 4.25 21.43
C ASP A 92 15.82 5.02 22.33
N HIS A 93 15.97 4.55 23.56
CA HIS A 93 16.99 5.08 24.50
C HIS A 93 18.37 4.42 24.31
N ILE A 94 18.41 3.28 23.62
CA ILE A 94 19.61 2.48 23.39
C ILE A 94 19.68 2.22 21.89
N ALA A 95 20.87 2.32 21.30
CA ALA A 95 21.04 2.00 19.88
C ALA A 95 20.65 0.52 19.60
N PRO A 96 19.93 0.23 18.51
CA PRO A 96 19.52 -1.14 18.13
C PRO A 96 20.65 -2.19 18.15
N PRO A 97 21.89 -1.89 17.71
CA PRO A 97 23.01 -2.84 17.78
C PRO A 97 23.44 -3.19 19.20
N ALA A 98 23.13 -2.36 20.19
CA ALA A 98 23.42 -2.60 21.61
C ALA A 98 22.26 -3.30 22.35
N MET A 99 21.10 -3.49 21.70
CA MET A 99 19.98 -4.20 22.30
C MET A 99 20.25 -5.72 22.38
N PRO A 100 19.81 -6.41 23.44
CA PRO A 100 19.78 -7.87 23.50
C PRO A 100 19.00 -8.46 22.32
N PHE A 101 19.33 -9.68 21.91
CA PHE A 101 18.79 -10.31 20.70
C PHE A 101 17.25 -10.30 20.63
N LEU A 102 16.55 -10.77 21.68
CA LEU A 102 15.09 -10.81 21.69
C LEU A 102 14.46 -9.41 21.60
N ARG A 103 15.06 -8.41 22.26
CA ARG A 103 14.61 -7.01 22.19
C ARG A 103 14.82 -6.43 20.79
N ARG A 104 15.95 -6.76 20.16
CA ARG A 104 16.25 -6.36 18.78
C ARG A 104 15.32 -7.04 17.77
N MET A 105 14.98 -8.30 17.99
CA MET A 105 14.02 -9.03 17.16
C MET A 105 12.62 -8.41 17.26
N TYR A 106 12.15 -8.10 18.48
CA TYR A 106 10.91 -7.36 18.68
C TYR A 106 10.94 -5.98 17.99
N TRP A 107 12.03 -5.23 18.17
CA TRP A 107 12.25 -3.94 17.50
C TRP A 107 12.18 -4.08 15.97
N ALA A 108 12.78 -5.13 15.40
CA ALA A 108 12.72 -5.41 13.97
C ALA A 108 11.28 -5.75 13.52
N SER A 109 10.53 -6.51 14.32
CA SER A 109 9.11 -6.77 14.07
C SER A 109 8.30 -5.48 14.06
N CYS A 110 8.59 -4.50 14.93
CA CYS A 110 7.95 -3.18 14.90
C CYS A 110 8.26 -2.42 13.60
N VAL A 111 9.50 -2.48 13.09
CA VAL A 111 9.85 -1.88 11.79
C VAL A 111 9.07 -2.52 10.64
N LEU A 112 8.91 -3.85 10.65
CA LEU A 112 8.19 -4.61 9.62
C LEU A 112 6.69 -4.32 9.62
N THR A 113 6.08 -4.31 10.81
CA THR A 113 4.64 -4.10 11.01
C THR A 113 4.23 -2.63 11.01
N GLY A 114 5.20 -1.71 11.06
CA GLY A 114 5.01 -0.25 10.91
C GLY A 114 5.44 0.27 9.54
N PRO A 115 4.74 -0.06 8.43
CA PRO A 115 5.19 0.25 7.07
C PRO A 115 5.26 1.77 6.77
N ARG A 116 4.50 2.58 7.52
CA ARG A 116 4.51 4.05 7.43
C ARG A 116 5.54 4.72 8.33
N GLY A 117 6.27 3.96 9.15
CA GLY A 117 7.31 4.48 10.04
C GLY A 117 6.81 5.48 11.08
N VAL A 118 5.59 5.35 11.59
CA VAL A 118 5.05 6.26 12.62
C VAL A 118 5.91 6.20 13.88
N GLY A 119 6.45 7.34 14.32
CA GLY A 119 7.40 7.37 15.45
C GLY A 119 8.86 7.11 15.05
N TRP A 120 9.13 6.76 13.80
CA TRP A 120 10.47 6.47 13.29
C TRP A 120 11.04 7.66 12.53
N ASN A 121 12.37 7.77 12.47
CA ASN A 121 13.04 8.75 11.61
C ASN A 121 12.76 8.59 10.10
N CYS A 122 12.19 7.45 9.69
CA CYS A 122 11.75 7.17 8.32
C CYS A 122 10.24 7.37 8.10
N GLN A 123 9.54 8.08 9.01
CA GLN A 123 8.10 8.33 8.90
C GLN A 123 7.74 8.97 7.55
N VAL A 124 6.68 8.46 6.91
CA VAL A 124 6.15 9.04 5.67
C VAL A 124 5.65 10.46 5.93
N ALA A 125 5.87 11.35 4.97
CA ALA A 125 5.44 12.75 5.05
C ALA A 125 3.90 12.89 5.12
N ASN A 126 3.42 14.00 5.68
CA ASN A 126 1.99 14.35 5.77
C ASN A 126 1.13 13.35 6.57
N VAL A 127 1.69 12.78 7.64
CA VAL A 127 0.97 11.86 8.53
C VAL A 127 0.66 12.60 9.86
N PRO A 128 -0.51 13.24 9.99
CA PRO A 128 -0.88 13.96 11.20
C PRO A 128 -1.11 12.97 12.36
N ARG A 129 -0.54 13.27 13.53
CA ARG A 129 -0.65 12.41 14.71
C ARG A 129 -1.85 12.80 15.57
N PRO A 130 -2.73 11.84 15.91
CA PRO A 130 -3.84 12.06 16.84
C PRO A 130 -3.34 12.56 18.20
N SER A 131 -4.09 13.49 18.80
CA SER A 131 -3.80 14.08 20.12
C SER A 131 -4.97 13.97 21.10
N GLU A 132 -6.05 13.32 20.65
CA GLU A 132 -7.29 13.15 21.40
C GLU A 132 -7.10 12.26 22.64
N PRO A 133 -7.91 12.48 23.70
CA PRO A 133 -7.93 11.58 24.84
C PRO A 133 -8.26 10.13 24.45
N ARG A 134 -7.72 9.17 25.21
CA ARG A 134 -7.81 7.72 24.94
C ARG A 134 -9.21 7.26 24.52
N TRP A 135 -10.23 7.54 25.33
CA TRP A 135 -11.59 7.05 25.05
C TRP A 135 -12.30 7.82 23.94
N THR A 136 -11.98 9.10 23.75
CA THR A 136 -12.43 9.88 22.59
C THR A 136 -11.90 9.27 21.30
N PHE A 137 -10.60 8.94 21.27
CA PHE A 137 -9.95 8.27 20.15
C PHE A 137 -10.57 6.89 19.88
N VAL A 138 -10.73 6.04 20.92
CA VAL A 138 -11.34 4.71 20.77
C VAL A 138 -12.74 4.81 20.15
N ARG A 139 -13.60 5.71 20.64
CA ARG A 139 -14.93 5.94 20.07
C ARG A 139 -14.84 6.37 18.60
N GLN A 140 -13.95 7.30 18.26
CA GLN A 140 -13.76 7.75 16.88
C GLN A 140 -13.32 6.61 15.96
N GLN A 141 -12.43 5.73 16.42
CA GLN A 141 -11.98 4.57 15.64
C GLN A 141 -13.07 3.51 15.48
N LEU A 142 -13.90 3.26 16.50
CA LEU A 142 -15.05 2.37 16.36
C LEU A 142 -16.09 2.94 15.38
N LEU A 143 -16.36 4.24 15.44
CA LEU A 143 -17.22 4.92 14.46
C LEU A 143 -16.61 4.91 13.05
N CYS A 144 -15.28 5.06 12.92
CA CYS A 144 -14.56 4.88 11.66
C CYS A 144 -14.82 3.49 11.09
N ALA A 145 -14.57 2.44 11.89
CA ALA A 145 -14.74 1.06 11.47
C ALA A 145 -16.19 0.77 11.06
N PHE A 146 -17.17 1.26 11.83
CA PHE A 146 -18.58 1.13 11.51
C PHE A 146 -18.96 1.80 10.19
N ARG A 147 -18.47 3.01 9.92
CA ARG A 147 -18.71 3.72 8.64
C ARG A 147 -18.12 2.95 7.45
N TRP A 148 -16.90 2.43 7.58
CA TRP A 148 -16.28 1.61 6.53
C TRP A 148 -17.00 0.29 6.32
N TYR A 149 -17.48 -0.34 7.40
CA TYR A 149 -18.31 -1.53 7.33
C TYR A 149 -19.59 -1.27 6.54
N LEU A 150 -20.36 -0.24 6.91
CA LEU A 150 -21.58 0.13 6.20
C LEU A 150 -21.34 0.44 4.72
N LEU A 151 -20.30 1.22 4.42
CA LEU A 151 -19.95 1.53 3.03
C LEU A 151 -19.61 0.27 2.22
N THR A 152 -18.86 -0.65 2.82
CA THR A 152 -18.48 -1.92 2.19
C THR A 152 -19.68 -2.82 1.98
N ASP A 153 -20.54 -2.95 2.99
CA ASP A 153 -21.74 -3.79 2.94
C ASP A 153 -22.73 -3.28 1.90
N LEU A 154 -23.03 -1.98 1.90
CA LEU A 154 -23.89 -1.34 0.89
C LEU A 154 -23.33 -1.50 -0.52
N ALA A 155 -22.02 -1.31 -0.70
CA ALA A 155 -21.36 -1.52 -1.99
C ALA A 155 -21.49 -2.99 -2.46
N GLN A 156 -21.30 -3.96 -1.56
CA GLN A 156 -21.44 -5.38 -1.89
C GLN A 156 -22.89 -5.80 -2.14
N ILE A 157 -23.86 -5.21 -1.45
CA ILE A 157 -25.29 -5.41 -1.74
C ILE A 157 -25.57 -4.89 -3.15
N TYR A 158 -25.15 -3.67 -3.46
CA TYR A 158 -25.33 -3.07 -4.78
C TYR A 158 -24.69 -3.90 -5.90
N GLN A 159 -23.44 -4.33 -5.72
CA GLN A 159 -22.74 -5.20 -6.67
C GLN A 159 -23.51 -6.51 -6.93
N ARG A 160 -24.11 -7.12 -5.89
CA ARG A 160 -24.88 -8.36 -6.03
C ARG A 160 -26.24 -8.14 -6.70
N SER A 161 -26.87 -6.99 -6.49
CA SER A 161 -28.18 -6.66 -7.05
C SER A 161 -28.12 -6.05 -8.46
N SER A 162 -26.98 -5.48 -8.85
CA SER A 162 -26.86 -4.72 -10.09
C SER A 162 -26.40 -5.61 -11.25
N PRO A 163 -27.17 -5.67 -12.37
CA PRO A 163 -26.78 -6.43 -13.56
C PRO A 163 -25.42 -6.04 -14.13
N SER A 164 -24.98 -4.79 -13.90
CA SER A 164 -23.69 -4.26 -14.36
C SER A 164 -22.47 -5.02 -13.81
N PHE A 165 -22.61 -5.74 -12.69
CA PHE A 165 -21.52 -6.55 -12.11
C PHE A 165 -21.71 -8.06 -12.33
N SER A 166 -22.86 -8.46 -12.90
CA SER A 166 -23.20 -9.86 -13.18
C SER A 166 -22.65 -10.32 -14.54
N GLN A 167 -22.44 -9.41 -15.48
CA GLN A 167 -21.89 -9.72 -16.81
C GLN A 167 -20.36 -9.71 -16.75
N HIS A 168 -19.76 -10.91 -16.78
CA HIS A 168 -18.30 -11.13 -16.72
C HIS A 168 -17.53 -10.61 -17.96
N ASP A 169 -18.23 -10.15 -19.01
CA ASP A 169 -17.67 -9.76 -20.31
C ASP A 169 -18.01 -8.31 -20.73
N ALA A 170 -18.28 -7.41 -19.77
CA ALA A 170 -18.47 -6.00 -20.13
C ALA A 170 -17.11 -5.35 -20.43
N ASP A 171 -16.76 -5.32 -21.71
CA ASP A 171 -15.74 -4.45 -22.29
C ASP A 171 -15.72 -3.10 -21.55
N LEU A 172 -14.53 -2.54 -21.32
CA LEU A 172 -14.35 -1.17 -20.81
C LEU A 172 -15.18 -0.13 -21.59
N PHE A 173 -15.59 -0.47 -22.82
CA PHE A 173 -16.46 0.32 -23.69
C PHE A 173 -17.98 0.12 -23.44
N SER A 174 -18.44 -0.97 -22.82
CA SER A 174 -19.85 -1.17 -22.44
C SER A 174 -20.30 -0.24 -21.28
N LEU A 175 -19.34 0.24 -20.48
CA LEU A 175 -19.54 1.30 -19.49
C LEU A 175 -19.83 2.69 -20.12
N SER A 176 -19.56 2.88 -21.42
CA SER A 176 -19.86 4.13 -22.13
C SER A 176 -21.33 4.28 -22.51
N ALA A 177 -22.10 3.19 -22.51
CA ALA A 177 -23.53 3.18 -22.78
C ALA A 177 -24.40 3.48 -21.53
N GLN A 178 -23.78 3.54 -20.34
CA GLN A 178 -24.47 3.83 -19.08
C GLN A 178 -24.43 5.32 -18.75
N GLY A 179 -25.50 5.85 -18.17
CA GLY A 179 -25.56 7.26 -17.76
C GLY A 179 -24.42 7.62 -16.79
N TYR A 180 -23.90 8.85 -16.88
CA TYR A 180 -22.72 9.30 -16.12
C TYR A 180 -22.84 9.04 -14.60
N ILE A 181 -24.03 9.24 -14.03
CA ILE A 181 -24.31 8.98 -12.61
C ILE A 181 -24.14 7.48 -12.28
N GLN A 182 -24.68 6.59 -13.11
CA GLN A 182 -24.57 5.15 -12.91
C GLN A 182 -23.10 4.69 -12.99
N ARG A 183 -22.31 5.29 -13.89
CA ARG A 183 -20.87 5.03 -13.97
C ARG A 183 -20.15 5.44 -12.68
N CYS A 184 -20.42 6.62 -12.14
CA CYS A 184 -19.84 7.06 -10.86
C CYS A 184 -20.23 6.12 -9.71
N VAL A 185 -21.50 5.72 -9.63
CA VAL A 185 -21.98 4.77 -8.62
C VAL A 185 -21.28 3.42 -8.77
N ASN A 186 -21.14 2.91 -9.99
CA ASN A 186 -20.45 1.65 -10.27
C ASN A 186 -18.96 1.72 -9.87
N VAL A 187 -18.27 2.82 -10.16
CA VAL A 187 -16.88 3.03 -9.74
C VAL A 187 -16.78 3.03 -8.21
N VAL A 188 -17.61 3.81 -7.51
CA VAL A 188 -17.61 3.84 -6.04
C VAL A 188 -17.90 2.45 -5.46
N ALA A 189 -18.92 1.77 -5.97
CA ALA A 189 -19.28 0.44 -5.52
C ALA A 189 -18.14 -0.56 -5.75
N TRP A 190 -17.46 -0.52 -6.90
CA TRP A 190 -16.34 -1.40 -7.20
C TRP A 190 -15.16 -1.23 -6.24
N PHE A 191 -14.78 0.02 -5.97
CA PHE A 191 -13.59 0.29 -5.16
C PHE A 191 -13.86 0.31 -3.65
N ALA A 192 -15.07 0.64 -3.19
CA ALA A 192 -15.40 0.77 -1.76
C ALA A 192 -14.95 -0.43 -0.91
N PRO A 193 -15.18 -1.69 -1.30
CA PRO A 193 -14.67 -2.84 -0.54
C PRO A 193 -13.14 -2.89 -0.42
N LEU A 194 -12.40 -2.43 -1.42
CA LEU A 194 -10.93 -2.40 -1.38
C LEU A 194 -10.43 -1.42 -0.30
N TYR A 195 -11.07 -0.25 -0.19
CA TYR A 195 -10.76 0.71 0.88
C TYR A 195 -11.17 0.18 2.26
N GLY A 196 -12.38 -0.37 2.36
CA GLY A 196 -12.90 -0.94 3.60
C GLY A 196 -12.03 -2.06 4.16
N MET A 197 -11.50 -2.94 3.31
CA MET A 197 -10.60 -4.05 3.71
C MET A 197 -9.31 -3.57 4.37
N ILE A 198 -8.85 -2.34 4.10
CA ILE A 198 -7.65 -1.78 4.72
C ILE A 198 -8.02 -0.97 5.95
N ALA A 199 -8.98 -0.06 5.83
CA ALA A 199 -9.29 0.90 6.87
C ALA A 199 -10.06 0.31 8.04
N MET A 200 -10.99 -0.63 7.81
CA MET A 200 -11.79 -1.21 8.88
C MET A 200 -10.92 -2.03 9.85
N PRO A 201 -10.07 -2.99 9.41
CA PRO A 201 -9.18 -3.71 10.33
C PRO A 201 -8.20 -2.77 11.04
N TYR A 202 -7.71 -1.73 10.35
CA TYR A 202 -6.84 -0.73 10.95
C TYR A 202 -7.53 0.05 12.08
N CYS A 203 -8.74 0.58 11.84
CA CYS A 203 -9.52 1.30 12.84
C CYS A 203 -9.87 0.39 14.03
N LEU A 204 -10.25 -0.87 13.80
CA LEU A 204 -10.50 -1.84 14.87
C LEU A 204 -9.25 -2.16 15.69
N LEU A 205 -8.11 -2.42 15.03
CA LEU A 205 -6.86 -2.71 15.71
C LEU A 205 -6.35 -1.51 16.52
N ALA A 206 -6.53 -0.29 16.00
CA ALA A 206 -6.23 0.96 16.70
C ALA A 206 -7.09 1.11 17.96
N ALA A 207 -8.41 0.91 17.83
CA ALA A 207 -9.35 0.99 18.94
C ALA A 207 -8.98 -0.01 20.05
N VAL A 208 -8.74 -1.27 19.69
CA VAL A 208 -8.38 -2.35 20.61
C VAL A 208 -7.03 -2.08 21.28
N SER A 209 -6.01 -1.71 20.51
CA SER A 209 -4.65 -1.46 21.04
C SER A 209 -4.59 -0.27 22.00
N VAL A 210 -5.35 0.80 21.73
CA VAL A 210 -5.45 1.97 22.61
C VAL A 210 -6.36 1.69 23.80
N ALA A 211 -7.45 0.94 23.63
CA ALA A 211 -8.32 0.52 24.71
C ALA A 211 -7.64 -0.45 25.69
N MET A 212 -6.61 -1.19 25.29
CA MET A 212 -5.77 -2.01 26.18
C MET A 212 -4.50 -1.33 26.69
N ALA A 213 -4.27 -0.05 26.34
CA ALA A 213 -3.07 0.70 26.70
C ALA A 213 -1.75 0.09 26.18
N TRP A 214 -1.79 -0.72 25.11
CA TRP A 214 -0.58 -1.19 24.43
C TRP A 214 0.09 -0.12 23.57
N SER A 215 -0.66 0.93 23.21
CA SER A 215 -0.21 2.02 22.36
C SER A 215 -0.98 3.30 22.67
N LEU A 216 -0.44 4.43 22.22
CA LEU A 216 -1.07 5.74 22.40
C LEU A 216 -1.86 6.13 21.13
N PRO A 217 -2.87 7.01 21.23
CA PRO A 217 -3.58 7.55 20.05
C PRO A 217 -2.64 8.06 18.95
N ARG A 218 -1.56 8.76 19.32
CA ARG A 218 -0.56 9.30 18.38
C ARG A 218 0.16 8.26 17.53
N ASP A 219 0.15 6.99 17.95
CA ASP A 219 0.78 5.87 17.24
C ASP A 219 -0.09 5.37 16.07
N TRP A 220 -1.36 5.81 16.02
CA TRP A 220 -2.38 5.35 15.08
C TRP A 220 -2.94 6.48 14.20
N PRO A 221 -2.10 7.19 13.43
CA PRO A 221 -2.59 8.21 12.51
C PRO A 221 -3.51 7.61 11.44
N ALA A 222 -4.43 8.42 10.90
CA ALA A 222 -5.42 7.98 9.92
C ALA A 222 -4.78 7.23 8.74
N THR A 223 -5.38 6.12 8.31
CA THR A 223 -4.88 5.27 7.20
C THR A 223 -4.75 6.08 5.90
N TYR A 224 -5.74 6.93 5.65
CA TYR A 224 -5.82 7.80 4.48
C TYR A 224 -5.57 9.25 4.88
N GLY A 225 -5.00 10.02 3.95
CA GLY A 225 -4.93 11.46 4.06
C GLY A 225 -6.30 12.13 3.85
N ALA A 226 -6.33 13.45 3.85
CA ALA A 226 -7.54 14.19 3.55
C ALA A 226 -8.00 13.92 2.12
N TRP A 227 -9.27 13.51 1.95
CA TRP A 227 -9.87 13.33 0.63
C TRP A 227 -9.98 14.65 -0.14
N ALA A 228 -10.11 15.76 0.58
CA ALA A 228 -10.10 17.12 0.01
C ALA A 228 -8.76 17.48 -0.68
N ASP A 229 -7.68 16.76 -0.37
CA ASP A 229 -6.38 16.94 -1.03
C ASP A 229 -6.22 16.08 -2.29
N ALA A 230 -7.17 15.21 -2.64
CA ALA A 230 -7.05 14.23 -3.72
C ALA A 230 -7.43 14.78 -5.11
N TYR A 231 -7.33 16.08 -5.32
CA TYR A 231 -7.72 16.76 -6.55
C TYR A 231 -6.71 16.63 -7.71
N THR A 232 -5.65 15.85 -7.55
CA THR A 232 -4.81 15.42 -8.67
C THR A 232 -4.39 13.97 -8.43
N LEU A 233 -4.13 13.18 -9.48
CA LEU A 233 -3.68 11.80 -9.36
C LEU A 233 -2.41 11.71 -8.52
N ARG A 234 -1.46 12.64 -8.69
CA ARG A 234 -0.25 12.63 -7.85
C ARG A 234 -0.57 12.88 -6.38
N ARG A 235 -1.49 13.77 -6.05
CA ARG A 235 -1.86 14.02 -4.65
C ARG A 235 -2.64 12.84 -4.08
N PHE A 236 -3.55 12.26 -4.86
CA PHE A 236 -4.25 11.05 -4.49
C PHE A 236 -3.27 9.93 -4.10
N TRP A 237 -2.34 9.54 -4.99
CA TRP A 237 -1.36 8.49 -4.70
C TRP A 237 -0.26 8.91 -3.70
N GLY A 238 0.07 10.19 -3.63
CA GLY A 238 1.19 10.72 -2.85
C GLY A 238 0.84 11.22 -1.46
N ARG A 239 -0.44 11.44 -1.14
CA ARG A 239 -0.90 12.03 0.13
C ARG A 239 -2.14 11.35 0.70
N THR A 240 -3.08 10.92 -0.14
CA THR A 240 -4.38 10.43 0.33
C THR A 240 -4.42 8.91 0.44
N TYR A 241 -4.07 8.20 -0.63
CA TYR A 241 -4.24 6.75 -0.73
C TYR A 241 -3.02 5.96 -0.26
N HIS A 242 -3.28 4.83 0.40
CA HIS A 242 -2.39 3.70 0.69
C HIS A 242 -0.88 4.00 0.86
N GLN A 243 -0.54 4.83 1.84
CA GLN A 243 0.86 5.25 2.11
C GLN A 243 1.77 4.13 2.66
N SER A 244 1.23 2.95 2.98
CA SER A 244 1.98 1.82 3.54
C SER A 244 3.07 1.30 2.59
N LEU A 245 2.91 1.44 1.27
CA LEU A 245 3.89 0.92 0.30
C LEU A 245 5.04 1.91 0.05
N ARG A 246 4.92 3.15 0.56
CA ARG A 246 5.79 4.27 0.20
C ARG A 246 7.26 4.02 0.54
N ARG A 247 7.54 3.33 1.65
CA ARG A 247 8.90 3.15 2.16
C ARG A 247 9.79 2.36 1.21
N TYR A 248 9.37 1.14 0.85
CA TYR A 248 10.17 0.29 -0.03
C TYR A 248 10.13 0.77 -1.49
N THR A 249 8.97 1.26 -1.98
CA THR A 249 8.86 1.81 -3.34
C THR A 249 9.76 3.02 -3.55
N ALA A 250 9.80 3.97 -2.60
CA ALA A 250 10.70 5.12 -2.67
C ALA A 250 12.18 4.72 -2.53
N SER A 251 12.49 3.73 -1.69
CA SER A 251 13.86 3.22 -1.55
C SER A 251 14.37 2.61 -2.85
N MET A 252 13.55 1.81 -3.53
CA MET A 252 13.87 1.21 -4.83
C MET A 252 14.00 2.26 -5.93
N GLY A 253 13.09 3.24 -5.98
CA GLY A 253 13.22 4.37 -6.91
C GLY A 253 14.53 5.15 -6.73
N LYS A 254 14.93 5.41 -5.48
CA LYS A 254 16.22 6.06 -5.17
C LYS A 254 17.41 5.16 -5.54
N ALA A 255 17.32 3.85 -5.31
CA ALA A 255 18.36 2.90 -5.68
C ALA A 255 18.57 2.86 -7.20
N CYS A 256 17.49 2.80 -7.98
CA CYS A 256 17.55 2.88 -9.44
C CYS A 256 18.16 4.22 -9.92
N CYS A 257 17.80 5.35 -9.31
CA CYS A 257 18.42 6.63 -9.64
C CYS A 257 19.94 6.64 -9.39
N ARG A 258 20.40 6.06 -8.27
CA ARG A 258 21.83 5.93 -7.97
C ARG A 258 22.54 5.03 -8.98
N LEU A 259 21.94 3.90 -9.33
CA LEU A 259 22.48 2.96 -10.33
C LEU A 259 22.66 3.63 -11.70
N LEU A 260 21.71 4.50 -12.08
CA LEU A 260 21.73 5.23 -13.34
C LEU A 260 22.54 6.55 -13.27
N GLY A 261 23.16 6.88 -12.13
CA GLY A 261 23.93 8.13 -11.97
C GLY A 261 23.07 9.41 -12.07
N LEU A 262 21.76 9.33 -11.82
CA LEU A 262 20.86 10.47 -11.97
C LEU A 262 21.04 11.47 -10.82
N ARG A 263 21.23 12.75 -11.17
CA ARG A 263 21.34 13.84 -10.19
C ARG A 263 20.05 13.96 -9.38
N GLN A 264 20.17 13.96 -8.04
CA GLN A 264 19.04 14.18 -7.14
C GLN A 264 18.36 15.53 -7.43
N GLY A 265 17.03 15.53 -7.47
CA GLY A 265 16.23 16.73 -7.77
C GLY A 265 16.09 17.05 -9.26
N SER A 266 16.79 16.32 -10.14
CA SER A 266 16.55 16.43 -11.59
C SER A 266 15.17 15.90 -11.98
N TRP A 267 14.69 16.34 -13.14
CA TRP A 267 13.46 15.80 -13.75
C TRP A 267 13.60 14.30 -14.00
N ALA A 268 14.73 13.85 -14.57
CA ALA A 268 15.04 12.45 -14.81
C ALA A 268 14.93 11.62 -13.52
N SER A 269 15.57 12.06 -12.43
CA SER A 269 15.48 11.37 -11.13
C SER A 269 14.04 11.31 -10.59
N SER A 270 13.24 12.36 -10.81
CA SER A 270 11.85 12.42 -10.36
C SER A 270 10.95 11.45 -11.14
N TYR A 271 11.06 11.42 -12.47
CA TYR A 271 10.31 10.48 -13.31
C TYR A 271 10.76 9.04 -13.10
N THR A 272 12.06 8.77 -12.99
CA THR A 272 12.55 7.41 -12.67
C THR A 272 11.97 6.92 -11.34
N GLN A 273 11.97 7.74 -10.29
CA GLN A 273 11.35 7.36 -9.02
C GLN A 273 9.83 7.12 -9.13
N LEU A 274 9.12 7.91 -9.94
CA LEU A 274 7.69 7.73 -10.19
C LEU A 274 7.42 6.38 -10.86
N TYR A 275 8.06 6.11 -12.00
CA TYR A 275 7.84 4.89 -12.77
C TYR A 275 8.31 3.65 -12.01
N VAL A 276 9.47 3.70 -11.35
CA VAL A 276 9.95 2.58 -10.52
C VAL A 276 8.99 2.33 -9.35
N GLY A 277 8.49 3.38 -8.68
CA GLY A 277 7.54 3.22 -7.58
C GLY A 277 6.25 2.51 -7.99
N PHE A 278 5.70 2.86 -9.15
CA PHE A 278 4.52 2.19 -9.70
C PHE A 278 4.83 0.79 -10.27
N ALA A 279 5.98 0.59 -10.91
CA ALA A 279 6.40 -0.73 -11.39
C ALA A 279 6.56 -1.72 -10.21
N VAL A 280 7.21 -1.30 -9.12
CA VAL A 280 7.33 -2.11 -7.90
C VAL A 280 5.96 -2.39 -7.30
N SER A 281 5.05 -1.41 -7.31
CA SER A 281 3.66 -1.61 -6.85
C SER A 281 2.92 -2.63 -7.73
N GLY A 282 3.11 -2.58 -9.05
CA GLY A 282 2.55 -3.54 -10.00
C GLY A 282 3.08 -4.95 -9.78
N LEU A 283 4.40 -5.12 -9.65
CA LEU A 283 5.03 -6.41 -9.35
C LEU A 283 4.53 -7.00 -8.02
N MET A 284 4.25 -6.15 -7.02
CA MET A 284 3.65 -6.60 -5.77
C MET A 284 2.26 -7.20 -6.00
N HIS A 285 1.42 -6.56 -6.82
CA HIS A 285 0.09 -7.09 -7.15
C HIS A 285 0.16 -8.33 -8.04
N CYS A 286 1.21 -8.51 -8.84
CA CYS A 286 1.45 -9.77 -9.55
C CYS A 286 1.61 -10.97 -8.60
N GLY A 287 2.02 -10.75 -7.34
CA GLY A 287 1.97 -11.80 -6.31
C GLY A 287 0.55 -12.25 -5.99
N GLY A 288 -0.39 -11.29 -5.95
CA GLY A 288 -1.83 -11.56 -5.86
C GLY A 288 -2.34 -12.34 -7.07
N ASP A 289 -1.95 -11.91 -8.28
CA ASP A 289 -2.30 -12.59 -9.53
C ASP A 289 -1.90 -14.08 -9.49
N ILE A 290 -0.62 -14.37 -9.15
CA ILE A 290 -0.08 -15.74 -9.06
C ILE A 290 -0.91 -16.60 -8.09
N MET A 291 -1.20 -16.07 -6.90
CA MET A 291 -1.90 -16.83 -5.87
C MET A 291 -3.39 -17.02 -6.22
N VAL A 292 -4.01 -16.14 -7.00
CA VAL A 292 -5.32 -16.42 -7.60
C VAL A 292 -5.19 -17.54 -8.63
N SER A 293 -4.33 -17.35 -9.62
CA SER A 293 -4.00 -18.32 -10.66
C SER A 293 -2.68 -17.93 -11.35
N PRO A 294 -1.70 -18.84 -11.49
CA PRO A 294 -0.45 -18.55 -12.20
C PRO A 294 -0.64 -18.02 -13.62
N LYS A 295 -1.76 -18.35 -14.28
CA LYS A 295 -2.11 -17.87 -15.63
C LYS A 295 -2.42 -16.36 -15.67
N LEU A 296 -2.76 -15.76 -14.54
CA LEU A 296 -3.09 -14.34 -14.43
C LEU A 296 -1.87 -13.47 -14.15
N PHE A 297 -0.68 -14.06 -14.02
CA PHE A 297 0.54 -13.32 -13.71
C PHE A 297 0.72 -12.12 -14.66
N GLY A 298 0.77 -10.92 -14.09
CA GLY A 298 1.01 -9.69 -14.84
C GLY A 298 -0.26 -8.96 -15.28
N VAL A 299 -1.46 -9.53 -15.08
CA VAL A 299 -2.73 -8.85 -15.42
C VAL A 299 -2.89 -7.54 -14.63
N SER A 300 -2.39 -7.49 -13.39
CA SER A 300 -2.43 -6.28 -12.57
C SER A 300 -1.40 -5.21 -13.01
N PHE A 301 -0.33 -5.58 -13.72
CA PHE A 301 0.81 -4.70 -13.96
C PHE A 301 0.49 -3.47 -14.85
N PRO A 302 -0.23 -3.60 -15.99
CA PRO A 302 -0.57 -2.46 -16.85
C PRO A 302 -1.30 -1.34 -16.12
N PHE A 303 -2.20 -1.67 -15.19
CA PHE A 303 -2.92 -0.68 -14.39
C PHE A 303 -1.96 0.25 -13.65
N PHE A 304 -0.94 -0.28 -12.96
CA PHE A 304 -0.01 0.54 -12.19
C PHE A 304 0.90 1.40 -13.08
N ILE A 305 1.33 0.88 -14.22
CA ILE A 305 2.11 1.68 -15.18
C ILE A 305 1.24 2.80 -15.79
N ALA A 306 -0.03 2.53 -16.08
CA ALA A 306 -0.97 3.54 -16.56
C ALA A 306 -1.10 4.70 -15.57
N GLN A 307 -1.08 4.44 -14.25
CA GLN A 307 -1.09 5.51 -13.23
C GLN A 307 0.15 6.42 -13.31
N ALA A 308 1.35 5.86 -13.56
CA ALA A 308 2.57 6.65 -13.73
C ALA A 308 2.51 7.53 -15.00
N VAL A 309 1.96 6.98 -16.09
CA VAL A 309 1.74 7.72 -17.34
C VAL A 309 0.72 8.83 -17.14
N ALA A 310 -0.42 8.53 -16.51
CA ALA A 310 -1.48 9.50 -16.24
C ALA A 310 -0.99 10.65 -15.34
N ILE A 311 -0.17 10.38 -14.33
CA ILE A 311 0.50 11.42 -13.54
C ILE A 311 1.45 12.25 -14.41
N SER A 312 2.21 11.61 -15.30
CA SER A 312 3.14 12.34 -16.19
C SER A 312 2.40 13.29 -17.13
N LEU A 313 1.25 12.86 -17.67
CA LEU A 313 0.34 13.68 -18.48
C LEU A 313 -0.27 14.82 -17.67
N GLU A 314 -0.76 14.55 -16.46
CA GLU A 314 -1.26 15.57 -15.52
C GLU A 314 -0.19 16.66 -15.29
N TYR A 315 1.07 16.27 -15.10
CA TYR A 315 2.18 17.23 -14.98
C TYR A 315 2.39 18.07 -16.22
N ALA A 316 2.33 17.47 -17.41
CA ALA A 316 2.49 18.18 -18.68
C ALA A 316 1.36 19.20 -18.88
N VAL A 317 0.11 18.79 -18.64
CA VAL A 317 -1.07 19.67 -18.77
C VAL A 317 -1.00 20.84 -17.79
N ILE A 318 -0.71 20.58 -16.51
CA ILE A 318 -0.53 21.64 -15.50
C ILE A 318 0.64 22.57 -15.87
N GLY A 319 1.72 22.01 -16.42
CA GLY A 319 2.89 22.77 -16.88
C GLY A 319 2.56 23.70 -18.05
N VAL A 320 1.79 23.22 -19.03
CA VAL A 320 1.31 24.02 -20.16
C VAL A 320 0.37 25.13 -19.68
N ALA A 321 -0.63 24.79 -18.86
CA ALA A 321 -1.59 25.76 -18.32
C ALA A 321 -0.92 26.90 -17.52
N LYS A 322 0.18 26.59 -16.81
CA LYS A 322 1.02 27.59 -16.14
C LYS A 322 1.75 28.50 -17.10
N ARG A 323 2.32 27.94 -18.17
CA ARG A 323 3.07 28.71 -19.18
C ARG A 323 2.17 29.59 -20.05
N THR A 324 0.94 29.15 -20.29
CA THR A 324 -0.04 29.90 -21.09
C THR A 324 -0.87 30.90 -20.28
N GLY A 325 -0.63 31.01 -18.96
CA GLY A 325 -1.38 31.92 -18.08
C GLY A 325 -2.83 31.50 -17.79
N MET A 326 -3.28 30.35 -18.31
CA MET A 326 -4.64 29.83 -18.12
C MET A 326 -4.97 29.55 -16.65
N GLN A 327 -3.95 29.29 -15.80
CA GLN A 327 -4.18 29.08 -14.38
C GLN A 327 -4.71 30.33 -13.67
N ALA A 328 -4.34 31.53 -14.11
CA ALA A 328 -4.87 32.78 -13.54
C ALA A 328 -6.35 33.03 -13.90
N GLN A 329 -6.86 32.31 -14.91
CA GLN A 329 -8.23 32.43 -15.41
C GLN A 329 -9.17 31.34 -14.88
N CYS A 330 -8.62 30.29 -14.25
CA CYS A 330 -9.40 29.15 -13.77
C CYS A 330 -9.50 29.21 -12.23
N PRO A 331 -10.72 29.34 -11.65
CA PRO A 331 -10.89 29.34 -10.21
C PRO A 331 -10.39 28.04 -9.59
N ASP A 332 -9.70 28.12 -8.44
CA ASP A 332 -9.14 26.94 -7.76
C ASP A 332 -10.19 25.84 -7.52
N GLY A 333 -11.44 26.21 -7.20
CA GLY A 333 -12.54 25.27 -7.04
C GLY A 333 -12.89 24.48 -8.31
N LEU A 334 -12.80 25.10 -9.48
CA LEU A 334 -13.06 24.44 -10.77
C LEU A 334 -11.90 23.50 -11.14
N ALA A 335 -10.65 23.93 -10.89
CA ALA A 335 -9.47 23.10 -11.07
C ALA A 335 -9.52 21.85 -10.15
N HIS A 336 -10.00 22.02 -8.92
CA HIS A 336 -10.20 20.90 -8.00
C HIS A 336 -11.29 19.93 -8.47
N ALA A 337 -12.43 20.45 -8.94
CA ALA A 337 -13.53 19.65 -9.47
C ALA A 337 -13.10 18.82 -10.70
N LEU A 338 -12.40 19.44 -11.65
CA LEU A 338 -11.83 18.76 -12.82
C LEU A 338 -10.83 17.67 -12.41
N GLY A 339 -10.04 17.94 -11.38
CA GLY A 339 -9.12 17.00 -10.77
C GLY A 339 -9.77 15.75 -10.18
N TYR A 340 -10.90 15.91 -9.48
CA TYR A 340 -11.68 14.78 -8.98
C TYR A 340 -12.27 13.94 -10.10
N VAL A 341 -12.79 14.58 -11.16
CA VAL A 341 -13.32 13.88 -12.33
C VAL A 341 -12.22 13.08 -13.04
N TRP A 342 -11.05 13.68 -13.27
CA TRP A 342 -9.88 13.02 -13.83
C TRP A 342 -9.42 11.82 -12.98
N GLY A 343 -9.35 11.99 -11.66
CA GLY A 343 -8.98 10.92 -10.74
C GLY A 343 -9.99 9.78 -10.65
N SER A 344 -11.27 10.03 -10.95
CA SER A 344 -12.34 9.02 -10.94
C SER A 344 -12.53 8.27 -12.26
N CYS A 345 -11.92 8.74 -13.36
CA CYS A 345 -12.07 8.17 -14.70
C CYS A 345 -10.87 7.33 -15.19
N GLY A 346 -9.76 7.30 -14.43
CA GLY A 346 -8.50 6.65 -14.82
C GLY A 346 -8.14 5.38 -14.03
#